data_AF-A0A523V1D0-F1
#
_entry.id   AF-A0A523V1D0-F1
#
_cell.length_a   1.000
_cell.length_b   1.000
_cell.length_c   1.000
_cell.angle_alpha   90.00
_cell.angle_beta   90.00
_cell.angle_gamma   90.00
#
_symmetry.space_group_name_H-M   'P 1'
#
loop_
_entity.id
_entity.type
_entity.pdbx_description
1 polymer ?
#
loop_
_entity_poly.entity_id
_entity_poly.type
_entity_poly.pdbx_seq_one_letter_code
_entity_poly.pdbx_strand_id
1 'polypeptide(L)'
;MEKLKRITEQLEEGNLSLDEALERFEEGMKLIDFCEKELEEAEKKIQVLMKEKDHLKLKEWREEKIEDQTREDRTEEKDKNQPEEDSDFLFKE
;
A
#
# COMPACT_ATOMS: atom_id res chain seq x y z
N MET A 1 14.21 -13.93 -23.69
CA MET A 1 13.57 -15.17 -24.20
C MET A 1 14.30 -15.82 -25.38
N GLU A 2 14.73 -15.09 -26.41
CA GLU A 2 15.43 -15.68 -27.57
C GLU A 2 16.70 -16.48 -27.20
N LYS A 3 17.44 -15.99 -26.21
CA LYS A 3 18.65 -16.65 -25.72
C LYS A 3 18.38 -18.02 -25.10
N LEU A 4 17.30 -18.16 -24.33
CA LEU A 4 16.90 -19.44 -23.73
C LEU A 4 16.50 -20.44 -24.82
N LYS A 5 15.74 -20.00 -25.84
CA LYS A 5 15.37 -20.85 -26.99
C LYS A 5 16.59 -21.39 -27.72
N ARG A 6 17.58 -20.53 -27.96
CA ARG A 6 18.82 -20.92 -28.62
C ARG A 6 19.64 -21.91 -27.78
N ILE A 7 19.64 -21.76 -26.46
CA ILE A 7 20.28 -22.73 -25.55
C ILE A 7 19.56 -24.08 -25.61
N THR A 8 18.22 -24.10 -25.60
CA THR A 8 17.46 -25.35 -25.72
C THR A 8 17.68 -26.03 -27.08
N GLU A 9 17.70 -25.27 -28.17
CA GLU A 9 18.00 -25.80 -29.52
C GLU A 9 19.40 -26.44 -29.56
N GLN A 10 20.41 -25.78 -28.98
CA GLN A 10 21.77 -26.31 -28.93
C GLN A 10 21.91 -27.58 -28.06
N LEU A 11 21.15 -27.66 -26.97
CA LEU A 11 21.12 -28.84 -26.10
C LEU A 11 20.39 -30.02 -26.78
N GLU A 12 19.34 -29.75 -27.55
CA GLU A 12 18.57 -30.75 -28.29
C GLU A 12 19.30 -31.29 -29.53
N GLU A 13 20.11 -30.46 -30.19
CA GLU A 13 20.94 -30.87 -31.34
C GLU A 13 21.97 -31.94 -30.97
N GLY A 14 22.37 -32.04 -29.70
CA GLY A 14 23.23 -33.11 -29.20
C GLY A 14 24.67 -33.11 -29.74
N ASN A 15 25.09 -32.05 -30.41
CA ASN A 15 26.45 -31.89 -30.97
C ASN A 15 27.44 -31.21 -30.00
N LEU A 16 27.06 -31.07 -28.74
CA LEU A 16 27.88 -30.46 -27.69
C LEU A 16 28.68 -31.53 -26.95
N SER A 17 29.90 -31.19 -26.55
CA SER A 17 30.61 -31.98 -25.54
C SER A 17 29.91 -31.88 -24.19
N LEU A 18 30.22 -32.81 -23.27
CA LEU A 18 29.61 -32.83 -21.93
C LEU A 18 29.84 -31.50 -21.17
N ASP A 19 31.05 -30.96 -21.24
CA ASP A 19 31.40 -29.71 -20.57
C ASP A 19 30.63 -28.52 -21.15
N GLU A 20 30.51 -28.44 -22.48
CA GLU A 20 29.72 -27.41 -23.15
C GLU A 20 28.22 -27.54 -22.84
N ALA A 21 27.70 -28.77 -22.80
CA ALA A 21 26.31 -29.02 -22.44
C ALA A 21 26.00 -28.57 -21.00
N LEU A 22 26.93 -28.82 -20.06
CA LEU A 22 26.81 -28.36 -18.68
C LEU A 22 26.85 -26.83 -18.59
N GLU A 23 27.77 -26.17 -19.31
CA GLU A 23 27.85 -24.71 -19.34
C GLU A 23 26.56 -24.08 -19.89
N ARG A 24 26.03 -24.63 -21.00
CA ARG A 24 24.77 -24.18 -21.60
C ARG A 24 23.57 -24.41 -20.69
N PHE A 25 23.54 -25.54 -19.99
CA PHE A 25 22.50 -25.83 -19.01
C PHE A 25 22.50 -24.83 -17.84
N GLU A 26 23.68 -24.54 -17.27
CA GLU A 26 23.82 -23.53 -16.23
C GLU A 26 23.39 -22.13 -16.71
N GLU A 27 23.75 -21.76 -17.93
CA GLU A 27 23.33 -20.50 -18.53
C GLU A 27 21.80 -20.44 -18.71
N GLY A 28 21.19 -21.55 -19.14
CA GLY A 28 19.73 -21.68 -19.24
C GLY A 28 19.04 -21.51 -17.89
N MET A 29 19.55 -22.16 -16.83
CA MET A 29 19.01 -22.04 -15.47
C MET A 29 19.04 -20.60 -14.96
N LYS A 30 20.16 -19.88 -15.16
CA LYS A 30 20.27 -18.46 -14.76
C LYS A 30 19.26 -17.57 -15.48
N LEU A 31 18.96 -17.87 -16.74
CA LEU A 31 17.96 -17.12 -17.51
C LEU A 31 16.53 -17.40 -17.04
N ILE A 32 16.24 -18.63 -16.60
CA ILE A 32 14.94 -19.00 -16.02
C ILE A 32 14.72 -18.23 -14.72
N ASP A 33 15.68 -18.27 -13.79
CA ASP A 33 15.63 -17.53 -12.52
C ASP A 33 15.40 -16.03 -12.74
N PHE A 34 16.02 -15.46 -13.77
CA PHE A 34 15.82 -14.07 -14.13
C PHE A 34 14.38 -13.80 -14.60
N CYS A 35 13.86 -14.63 -15.50
CA CYS A 35 12.48 -14.50 -15.99
C CYS A 35 11.46 -14.63 -14.87
N GLU A 36 11.66 -15.56 -13.93
CA GLU A 36 10.77 -15.73 -12.77
C GLU A 36 10.71 -14.47 -11.90
N LYS A 37 11.86 -13.84 -11.64
CA LYS A 37 11.92 -12.58 -10.87
C LYS A 37 11.18 -11.45 -11.57
N GLU A 38 11.40 -11.27 -12.87
CA GLU A 38 10.71 -10.24 -13.65
C GLU A 38 9.19 -10.45 -13.65
N LEU A 39 8.73 -11.71 -13.74
CA LEU A 39 7.32 -12.05 -13.63
C LEU A 39 6.75 -11.75 -12.25
N GLU A 40 7.48 -12.08 -11.18
CA GLU A 40 7.06 -11.80 -9.81
C GLU A 40 6.94 -10.28 -9.57
N GLU A 41 7.88 -9.49 -10.08
CA GLU A 41 7.81 -8.03 -10.02
C GLU A 41 6.61 -7.47 -10.78
N ALA A 42 6.35 -7.99 -11.99
CA ALA A 42 5.21 -7.58 -12.78
C ALA A 42 3.88 -7.92 -12.06
N GLU A 43 3.78 -9.10 -11.46
CA GLU A 43 2.63 -9.51 -10.68
C GLU A 43 2.41 -8.58 -9.48
N LYS A 44 3.47 -8.28 -8.70
CA LYS A 44 3.40 -7.34 -7.57
C LYS A 44 2.91 -5.96 -8.01
N LYS A 45 3.43 -5.44 -9.13
CA LYS A 45 3.00 -4.13 -9.68
C LYS A 45 1.50 -4.16 -10.02
N ILE A 46 1.02 -5.22 -10.66
CA ILE A 46 -0.41 -5.38 -10.98
C ILE A 46 -1.25 -5.44 -9.70
N GLN A 47 -0.83 -6.22 -8.70
CA GLN A 47 -1.54 -6.33 -7.43
C GLN A 47 -1.67 -4.98 -6.70
N VAL A 48 -0.62 -4.15 -6.71
CA VAL A 48 -0.67 -2.80 -6.12
C VAL A 48 -1.67 -1.92 -6.88
N LEU A 49 -1.58 -1.88 -8.22
CA LEU A 49 -2.50 -1.09 -9.04
C LEU A 49 -3.97 -1.51 -8.86
N MET A 50 -4.23 -2.81 -8.70
CA MET A 50 -5.58 -3.32 -8.42
C MET A 50 -6.08 -2.87 -7.03
N LYS A 51 -5.24 -2.97 -5.99
CA LYS A 51 -5.58 -2.49 -4.65
C LYS A 51 -5.84 -0.98 -4.62
N GLU A 52 -5.04 -0.18 -5.31
CA GLU A 52 -5.24 1.26 -5.41
C GLU A 52 -6.57 1.61 -6.09
N LYS A 53 -6.96 0.89 -7.14
CA LYS A 53 -8.26 1.05 -7.80
C LYS A 53 -9.43 0.75 -6.86
N ASP A 54 -9.32 -0.28 -6.02
CA ASP A 54 -10.36 -0.60 -5.03
C ASP A 54 -10.37 0.41 -3.87
N HIS A 55 -9.21 0.93 -3.46
CA HIS A 55 -9.13 2.02 -2.48
C HIS A 55 -9.71 3.34 -3.00
N LEU A 56 -9.60 3.64 -4.29
CA LEU A 56 -10.25 4.79 -4.92
C LEU A 56 -11.77 4.68 -4.82
N LYS A 57 -12.36 3.50 -5.07
CA LYS A 57 -13.80 3.26 -4.89
C LYS A 57 -14.26 3.41 -3.45
N LEU A 58 -13.46 2.97 -2.47
CA LEU A 58 -13.77 3.12 -1.04
C LEU A 58 -13.65 4.56 -0.55
N LYS A 59 -12.80 5.39 -1.19
CA LYS A 59 -12.68 6.82 -0.86
C LYS A 59 -13.81 7.68 -1.44
N GLU A 60 -14.43 7.26 -2.54
CA GLU A 60 -15.56 7.98 -3.16
C GLU A 60 -16.86 7.86 -2.36
N TRP A 61 -16.96 6.91 -1.42
CA TRP A 61 -18.15 6.70 -0.58
C TRP A 61 -17.79 6.78 0.91
N ARG A 62 -17.38 7.97 1.34
CA ARG A 62 -17.47 8.36 2.74
C ARG A 62 -18.57 9.42 2.82
N GLU A 63 -19.77 9.02 3.22
CA GLU A 63 -20.78 9.97 3.69
C GLU A 63 -20.21 10.62 4.95
N GLU A 64 -19.56 11.77 4.79
CA GLU A 64 -19.48 12.72 5.89
C GLU A 64 -20.92 13.11 6.20
N LYS A 65 -21.46 12.59 7.29
CA LYS A 65 -22.63 13.20 7.92
C LYS A 65 -22.24 14.63 8.24
N ILE A 66 -22.64 15.54 7.38
CA ILE A 66 -22.64 16.97 7.68
C ILE A 66 -23.72 17.14 8.76
N GLU A 67 -23.29 17.17 10.02
CA GLU A 67 -24.14 17.58 11.14
C GLU A 67 -24.43 19.07 10.96
N ASP A 68 -25.63 19.36 10.47
CA ASP A 68 -26.18 20.72 10.39
C ASP A 68 -26.41 21.27 11.80
N GLN A 69 -25.46 22.06 12.29
CA GLN A 69 -25.65 22.91 13.46
C GLN A 69 -26.51 24.11 13.05
N THR A 70 -27.83 23.94 13.11
CA THR A 70 -28.76 25.06 13.10
C THR A 70 -28.50 25.90 14.36
N ARG A 71 -28.04 27.13 14.09
CA ARG A 71 -27.78 28.20 15.06
C ARG A 71 -29.08 28.60 15.75
N GLU A 72 -29.22 28.32 17.04
CA GLU A 72 -30.13 29.05 17.92
C GLU A 72 -29.44 30.34 18.37
N ASP A 73 -29.88 31.48 17.81
CA ASP A 73 -29.49 32.82 18.26
C ASP A 73 -30.62 33.42 19.11
N ARG A 74 -30.21 34.04 20.22
CA ARG A 74 -30.92 34.94 21.15
C ARG A 74 -31.96 34.38 22.10
N THR A 75 -31.58 34.32 23.38
CA THR A 75 -31.90 35.28 24.47
C THR A 75 -30.92 34.97 25.62
N GLU A 76 -30.30 35.88 26.37
CA GLU A 76 -30.86 36.86 27.29
C GLU A 76 -29.77 37.85 27.75
N GLU A 77 -30.23 39.08 27.95
CA GLU A 77 -29.61 40.25 28.54
C GLU A 77 -29.20 39.99 30.01
N LYS A 78 -27.93 40.20 30.37
CA LYS A 78 -27.48 40.25 31.78
C LYS A 78 -27.12 41.68 32.16
N ASP A 79 -28.06 42.32 32.83
CA ASP A 79 -27.85 43.52 33.64
C ASP A 79 -27.16 43.16 34.98
N LYS A 80 -26.53 44.17 35.55
CA LYS A 80 -25.42 44.19 36.52
C LYS A 80 -25.79 43.75 37.94
N ASN A 81 -24.87 43.08 38.65
CA ASN A 81 -24.18 43.59 39.87
C ASN A 81 -23.35 42.49 40.59
N GLN A 82 -22.10 42.83 40.94
CA GLN A 82 -21.27 42.29 42.04
C GLN A 82 -21.65 42.97 43.39
N PRO A 83 -21.00 42.72 44.55
CA PRO A 83 -20.10 41.64 45.04
C PRO A 83 -20.71 41.01 46.36
N GLU A 84 -20.13 40.12 47.19
CA GLU A 84 -19.02 40.22 48.18
C GLU A 84 -18.87 38.82 48.85
N GLU A 85 -17.66 38.26 48.98
CA GLU A 85 -16.84 38.12 50.21
C GLU A 85 -16.93 36.74 50.94
N ASP A 86 -15.75 36.12 50.97
CA ASP A 86 -15.07 35.39 52.06
C ASP A 86 -15.52 34.04 52.66
N SER A 87 -14.47 33.28 52.99
CA SER A 87 -14.37 32.05 53.81
C SER A 87 -14.81 30.75 53.10
N ASP A 88 -14.07 29.63 53.09
CA ASP A 88 -12.92 29.23 53.88
C ASP A 88 -12.06 28.24 53.09
N PHE A 89 -10.79 28.62 53.00
CA PHE A 89 -9.66 27.71 52.89
C PHE A 89 -9.62 26.83 54.15
N LEU A 90 -9.87 25.51 54.08
CA LEU A 90 -9.29 24.58 55.08
C LEU A 90 -9.27 23.11 54.64
N PHE A 91 -8.04 22.62 54.46
CA PHE A 91 -7.50 21.25 54.52
C PHE A 91 -8.31 20.11 55.17
N LYS A 92 -8.31 18.93 54.52
CA LYS A 92 -7.80 17.61 55.04
C LYS A 92 -8.03 16.53 53.97
N GLU A 93 -6.97 15.95 53.39
CA GLU A 93 -6.20 14.77 53.87
C GLU A 93 -7.02 13.48 53.90
#